data_AF-A0AAV0NV67-F1
#
_entry.id   AF-A0AAV0NV67-F1
#
_cell.length_a   1.000
_cell.length_b   1.000
_cell.length_c   1.000
_cell.angle_alpha   90.00
_cell.angle_beta   90.00
_cell.angle_gamma   90.00
#
_symmetry.space_group_name_H-M   'P 1'
#
loop_
_entity.id
_entity.type
_entity.pdbx_description
1 polymer ?
#
loop_
_entity_poly.entity_id
_entity_poly.type
_entity_poly.pdbx_seq_one_letter_code
_entity_poly.pdbx_strand_id
1 'polypeptide(L)'
;MNFLESIFSFVFGDGDPNQGLEEERWKLIGKYISSNGGVVTAEELAPYLDLRTTDMFQNDESYVLPVLLKFDGQPEIDEEGNILYRFPSLQRTASSQRSGRKEYVGKSKRWADWVGGIQNYLEEKKLEFSKTNASERALVIGLGGLNLFGVVVLGAMMKEMTINQGGWIQFVRSIFPLLQVYAGSFFAIPLVRWFLVSKSNAEIEKRNRLRKEFAKVLELPDISLRRKILSARDMAQKTVIGQDRIVYSTERDIIEQNVEAEDWERRFREIENKPE
;
A
#
# COMPACT_ATOMS: atom_id res chain seq x y z
N MET A 1 -1.04 11.21 -25.18
CA MET A 1 0.37 10.77 -25.20
C MET A 1 0.94 11.07 -26.57
N ASN A 2 2.26 11.17 -26.71
CA ASN A 2 2.85 11.25 -28.04
C ASN A 2 2.84 9.87 -28.71
N PHE A 3 2.81 9.78 -30.04
CA PHE A 3 2.72 8.48 -30.73
C PHE A 3 3.86 7.50 -30.37
N LEU A 4 5.09 8.00 -30.22
CA LEU A 4 6.23 7.18 -29.77
C LEU A 4 6.07 6.71 -28.32
N GLU A 5 5.49 7.56 -27.46
CA GLU A 5 5.16 7.20 -26.08
C GLU A 5 4.07 6.11 -26.06
N SER A 6 3.09 6.18 -26.96
CA SER A 6 2.08 5.13 -27.12
C SER A 6 2.68 3.80 -27.59
N ILE A 7 3.66 3.82 -28.51
CA ILE A 7 4.42 2.62 -28.90
C ILE A 7 5.20 2.07 -27.70
N PHE A 8 5.93 2.93 -26.99
CA PHE A 8 6.74 2.53 -25.85
C PHE A 8 5.88 1.94 -24.73
N SER A 9 4.78 2.61 -24.36
CA SER A 9 3.79 2.12 -23.40
C SER A 9 3.19 0.78 -23.86
N PHE A 10 2.86 0.63 -25.15
CA PHE A 10 2.37 -0.64 -25.67
C PHE A 10 3.40 -1.77 -25.57
N VAL A 11 4.68 -1.54 -25.89
CA VAL A 11 5.73 -2.58 -25.93
C VAL A 11 6.34 -2.86 -24.56
N PHE A 12 6.60 -1.84 -23.75
CA PHE A 12 7.29 -1.94 -22.45
C PHE A 12 6.39 -1.70 -21.23
N GLY A 13 5.36 -0.86 -21.35
CA GLY A 13 4.40 -0.59 -20.28
C GLY A 13 4.75 0.68 -19.51
N ASP A 14 3.94 1.00 -18.50
CA ASP A 14 4.00 2.29 -17.80
C ASP A 14 4.48 2.20 -16.34
N GLY A 15 5.02 1.05 -15.95
CA GLY A 15 5.49 0.77 -14.60
C GLY A 15 4.42 0.20 -13.65
N ASP A 16 4.80 -0.01 -12.39
CA ASP A 16 3.93 -0.53 -11.35
C ASP A 16 3.14 0.62 -10.68
N PRO A 17 1.79 0.65 -10.73
CA PRO A 17 1.00 1.69 -10.10
C PRO A 17 0.99 1.60 -8.56
N ASN A 18 1.53 0.52 -7.99
CA ASN A 18 1.62 0.29 -6.55
C ASN A 18 3.00 0.65 -5.98
N GLN A 19 3.83 1.39 -6.72
CA GLN A 19 5.06 1.98 -6.18
C GLN A 19 4.72 2.85 -4.97
N GLY A 20 5.27 2.50 -3.79
CA GLY A 20 5.01 3.19 -2.53
C GLY A 20 3.77 2.69 -1.76
N LEU A 21 3.12 1.61 -2.20
CA LEU A 21 1.99 1.01 -1.48
C LEU A 21 2.35 0.66 -0.03
N GLU A 22 3.57 0.21 0.23
CA GLU A 22 4.02 -0.11 1.58
C GLU A 22 4.07 1.14 2.48
N GLU A 23 4.52 2.28 1.97
CA GLU A 23 4.47 3.53 2.72
C GLU A 23 3.04 3.97 3.00
N GLU A 24 2.15 3.84 2.01
CA GLU A 24 0.73 4.13 2.16
C GLU A 24 0.09 3.21 3.21
N ARG A 25 0.41 1.91 3.18
CA ARG A 25 -0.01 0.93 4.19
C ARG A 25 0.39 1.37 5.59
N TRP A 26 1.66 1.70 5.81
CA TRP A 26 2.12 2.14 7.13
C TRP A 26 1.43 3.43 7.59
N LYS A 27 1.22 4.40 6.67
CA LYS A 27 0.47 5.63 6.97
C LYS A 27 -0.98 5.34 7.37
N LEU A 28 -1.66 4.44 6.66
CA LEU A 28 -3.04 4.03 6.96
C LEU A 28 -3.13 3.34 8.33
N ILE A 29 -2.25 2.38 8.59
CA ILE A 29 -2.18 1.65 9.87
C ILE A 29 -1.92 2.61 11.03
N GLY A 30 -0.91 3.48 10.91
CA GLY A 30 -0.57 4.45 11.94
C GLY A 30 -1.71 5.44 12.22
N LYS A 31 -2.36 5.95 11.16
CA LYS A 31 -3.55 6.82 11.28
C LYS A 31 -4.71 6.09 11.96
N TYR A 32 -4.96 4.84 11.58
CA TYR A 32 -6.01 4.00 12.16
C TYR A 32 -5.77 3.81 13.67
N ILE A 33 -4.58 3.33 14.06
CA ILE A 33 -4.20 3.11 15.46
C ILE A 33 -4.29 4.39 16.28
N SER A 34 -3.73 5.50 15.78
CA SER A 34 -3.73 6.79 16.51
C SER A 34 -5.15 7.35 16.68
N SER A 35 -5.99 7.27 15.65
CA SER A 35 -7.38 7.74 15.70
C SER A 35 -8.18 7.01 16.80
N ASN A 36 -7.87 5.73 16.98
CA ASN A 36 -8.42 4.79 17.94
C ASN A 36 -7.79 4.85 19.34
N GLY A 37 -6.93 5.82 19.62
CA GLY A 37 -6.33 6.01 20.96
C GLY A 37 -5.20 5.01 21.26
N GLY A 38 -4.57 4.47 20.23
CA GLY A 38 -3.35 3.68 20.35
C GLY A 38 -3.55 2.27 20.91
N VAL A 39 -4.77 1.75 20.96
CA VAL A 39 -5.05 0.33 21.26
C VAL A 39 -5.97 -0.23 20.19
N VAL A 40 -5.61 -1.36 19.61
CA VAL A 40 -6.36 -2.02 18.54
C VAL A 40 -6.31 -3.54 18.69
N THR A 41 -7.25 -4.22 18.08
CA THR A 41 -7.28 -5.69 17.97
C THR A 41 -6.56 -6.16 16.71
N ALA A 42 -6.17 -7.45 16.64
CA ALA A 42 -5.58 -8.02 15.42
C ALA A 42 -6.53 -7.91 14.22
N GLU A 43 -7.81 -8.12 14.47
CA GLU A 43 -8.87 -8.17 13.47
C GLU A 43 -9.08 -6.81 12.82
N GLU A 44 -8.90 -5.72 13.57
CA GLU A 44 -8.97 -4.36 13.05
C GLU A 44 -7.81 -3.99 12.12
N LEU A 45 -6.65 -4.63 12.28
CA LEU A 45 -5.48 -4.41 11.44
C LEU A 45 -5.47 -5.29 10.20
N ALA A 46 -6.19 -6.41 10.22
CA ALA A 46 -6.27 -7.38 9.13
C ALA A 46 -6.58 -6.78 7.74
N PRO A 47 -7.50 -5.80 7.57
CA PRO A 47 -7.80 -5.22 6.26
C PRO A 47 -6.64 -4.47 5.61
N TYR A 48 -5.59 -4.12 6.36
CA TYR A 48 -4.40 -3.42 5.87
C TYR A 48 -3.20 -4.33 5.61
N LEU A 49 -3.31 -5.61 6.01
CA LEU A 49 -2.19 -6.55 6.03
C LEU A 49 -2.34 -7.65 4.98
N ASP A 50 -1.24 -8.34 4.70
CA ASP A 50 -1.15 -9.40 3.69
C ASP A 50 -1.45 -10.76 4.31
N LEU A 51 -2.73 -11.10 4.41
CA LEU A 51 -3.19 -12.39 4.88
C LEU A 51 -3.26 -13.39 3.72
N ARG A 52 -2.73 -14.60 3.91
CA ARG A 52 -2.77 -15.68 2.91
C ARG A 52 -4.12 -16.39 2.88
N THR A 53 -4.80 -16.51 4.02
CA THR A 53 -6.07 -17.22 4.18
C THR A 53 -6.93 -16.57 5.26
N THR A 54 -8.24 -16.80 5.19
CA THR A 54 -9.22 -16.42 6.21
C THR A 54 -9.04 -17.22 7.51
N ASP A 55 -8.45 -18.42 7.45
CA ASP A 55 -8.18 -19.24 8.64
C ASP A 55 -7.15 -18.59 9.57
N MET A 56 -6.13 -17.89 9.01
CA MET A 56 -5.17 -17.15 9.83
C MET A 56 -5.85 -16.03 10.60
N PHE A 57 -6.87 -15.37 10.01
CA PHE A 57 -7.63 -14.34 10.73
C PHE A 57 -8.38 -14.87 11.96
N GLN A 58 -8.78 -16.15 11.97
CA GLN A 58 -9.52 -16.73 13.10
C GLN A 58 -8.62 -17.37 14.16
N ASN A 59 -7.44 -17.86 13.78
CA ASN A 59 -6.64 -18.73 14.66
C ASN A 59 -5.20 -18.25 14.88
N ASP A 60 -4.68 -17.31 14.09
CA ASP A 60 -3.27 -16.90 14.13
C ASP A 60 -3.10 -15.38 13.99
N GLU A 61 -2.85 -14.71 15.12
CA GLU A 61 -2.61 -13.25 15.16
C GLU A 61 -1.16 -12.86 14.81
N SER A 62 -0.31 -13.80 14.37
CA SER A 62 1.11 -13.55 14.03
C SER A 62 1.30 -12.52 12.90
N TYR A 63 0.27 -12.28 12.08
CA TYR A 63 0.33 -11.27 11.02
C TYR A 63 0.46 -9.84 11.54
N VAL A 64 0.19 -9.59 12.83
CA VAL A 64 0.32 -8.26 13.47
C VAL A 64 1.77 -7.94 13.83
N LEU A 65 2.65 -8.93 13.93
CA LEU A 65 4.05 -8.76 14.37
C LEU A 65 4.82 -7.64 13.62
N PRO A 66 4.74 -7.51 12.28
CA PRO A 66 5.40 -6.42 11.58
C PRO A 66 4.93 -5.03 12.02
N VAL A 67 3.65 -4.90 12.40
CA VAL A 67 3.06 -3.66 12.91
C VAL A 67 3.62 -3.34 14.29
N LEU A 68 3.74 -4.35 15.17
CA LEU A 68 4.32 -4.19 16.50
C LEU A 68 5.77 -3.73 16.41
N LEU A 69 6.56 -4.34 15.53
CA LEU A 69 7.95 -3.94 15.31
C LEU A 69 8.08 -2.54 14.69
N LYS A 70 7.14 -2.14 13.82
CA LYS A 70 7.20 -0.85 13.12
C LYS A 70 6.82 0.34 14.02
N PHE A 71 5.86 0.16 14.91
CA PHE A 71 5.30 1.21 15.76
C PHE A 71 5.58 1.05 17.25
N ASP A 72 6.50 0.14 17.61
CA ASP A 72 6.85 -0.19 19.00
C ASP A 72 5.62 -0.60 19.82
N GLY A 73 4.78 -1.45 19.23
CA GLY A 73 3.57 -1.98 19.84
C GLY A 73 3.87 -3.15 20.79
N GLN A 74 3.01 -3.33 21.79
CA GLN A 74 3.12 -4.38 22.80
C GLN A 74 1.77 -5.09 22.95
N PRO A 75 1.77 -6.43 23.06
CA PRO A 75 0.56 -7.18 23.38
C PRO A 75 0.22 -7.03 24.88
N GLU A 76 -1.03 -6.72 25.17
CA GLU A 76 -1.61 -6.70 26.52
C GLU A 76 -2.83 -7.65 26.54
N ILE A 77 -3.09 -8.25 27.69
CA ILE A 77 -4.22 -9.18 27.86
C ILE A 77 -5.32 -8.44 28.60
N ASP A 78 -6.56 -8.57 28.14
CA ASP A 78 -7.73 -8.03 28.82
C ASP A 78 -8.26 -8.96 29.93
N GLU A 79 -9.28 -8.49 30.67
CA GLU A 79 -9.91 -9.28 31.74
C GLU A 79 -10.58 -10.57 31.23
N GLU A 80 -10.83 -10.65 29.93
CA GLU A 80 -11.53 -11.73 29.25
C GLU A 80 -10.53 -12.76 28.65
N GLY A 81 -9.23 -12.47 28.73
CA GLY A 81 -8.15 -13.32 28.22
C GLY A 81 -7.83 -13.09 26.74
N ASN A 82 -8.38 -12.05 26.11
CA ASN A 82 -8.07 -11.68 24.73
C ASN A 82 -6.77 -10.86 24.67
N ILE A 83 -6.05 -11.02 23.56
CA ILE A 83 -4.86 -10.20 23.28
C ILE A 83 -5.30 -8.92 22.57
N LEU A 84 -4.87 -7.79 23.13
CA LEU A 84 -5.03 -6.45 22.60
C LEU A 84 -3.64 -5.87 22.32
N TYR A 85 -3.53 -5.02 21.30
CA TYR A 85 -2.23 -4.44 20.92
C TYR A 85 -2.21 -2.96 21.25
N ARG A 86 -1.32 -2.58 22.18
CA ARG A 86 -1.11 -1.20 22.60
C ARG A 86 0.10 -0.61 21.88
N PHE A 87 -0.03 0.64 21.44
CA PHE A 87 0.98 1.41 20.70
C PHE A 87 1.23 2.74 21.40
N PRO A 88 2.09 2.78 22.44
CA PRO A 88 2.32 3.98 23.24
C PRO A 88 2.83 5.18 22.44
N SER A 89 3.65 4.93 21.42
CA SER A 89 4.19 5.95 20.51
C SER A 89 3.10 6.72 19.76
N LEU A 90 2.01 6.04 19.40
CA LEU A 90 0.88 6.59 18.62
C LEU A 90 -0.24 7.18 19.49
N GLN A 91 -0.12 7.10 20.82
CA GLN A 91 -1.03 7.74 21.79
C GLN A 91 -0.68 9.21 22.06
N ARG A 92 0.54 9.64 21.69
CA ARG A 92 1.05 10.99 21.96
C ARG A 92 0.61 11.94 20.85
N THR A 93 -0.33 12.83 21.16
CA THR A 93 -0.73 13.91 20.25
C THR A 93 -0.26 15.25 20.83
N ALA A 94 0.49 16.04 20.05
CA ALA A 94 1.08 17.31 20.47
C ALA A 94 0.07 18.47 20.57
N SER A 95 -1.18 18.28 20.12
CA SER A 95 -2.24 19.27 20.22
C SER A 95 -3.49 18.66 20.83
N SER A 96 -4.07 19.36 21.81
CA SER A 96 -5.37 19.06 22.39
C SER A 96 -6.47 19.33 21.36
N GLN A 97 -6.62 18.42 20.38
CA GLN A 97 -7.79 18.45 19.53
C GLN A 97 -8.98 18.07 20.40
N ARG A 98 -9.67 19.11 20.90
CA ARG A 98 -10.97 19.06 21.59
C ARG A 98 -11.80 17.88 21.09
N SER A 99 -11.90 16.83 21.88
CA SER A 99 -12.95 15.82 21.72
C SER A 99 -13.49 15.47 23.10
N GLY A 100 -14.18 16.43 23.68
CA GLY A 100 -15.15 16.14 24.72
C GLY A 100 -16.38 15.50 24.07
N ARG A 101 -16.36 14.18 23.87
CA ARG A 101 -17.56 13.33 23.95
C ARG A 101 -17.16 11.86 23.97
N LYS A 102 -17.36 11.22 25.14
CA LYS A 102 -17.60 9.78 25.21
C LYS A 102 -18.92 9.51 24.48
N GLU A 103 -18.88 9.39 23.16
CA GLU A 103 -20.04 9.02 22.35
C GLU A 103 -20.14 7.50 22.34
N TYR A 104 -21.11 7.00 23.12
CA TYR A 104 -21.56 5.62 23.12
C TYR A 104 -21.72 5.10 21.69
N VAL A 105 -21.08 3.97 21.37
CA VAL A 105 -21.16 3.27 20.09
C VAL A 105 -22.56 2.67 19.93
N GLY A 106 -23.49 3.52 19.55
CA GLY A 106 -24.89 3.22 19.34
C GLY A 106 -25.49 4.16 18.30
N LYS A 107 -24.98 4.10 17.06
CA LYS A 107 -25.69 4.38 15.79
C LYS A 107 -24.71 4.36 14.62
N SER A 108 -24.89 3.37 13.74
CA SER A 108 -24.10 2.99 12.57
C SER A 108 -24.00 4.01 11.42
N LYS A 109 -24.21 5.31 11.65
CA LYS A 109 -24.15 6.34 10.60
C LYS A 109 -22.94 7.28 10.74
N ARG A 110 -22.66 7.77 11.95
CA ARG A 110 -21.55 8.72 12.18
C ARG A 110 -20.15 8.10 12.18
N TRP A 111 -20.05 6.81 12.50
CA TRP A 111 -18.83 6.00 12.31
C TRP A 111 -18.38 6.04 10.84
N ALA A 112 -19.32 5.86 9.91
CA ALA A 112 -19.02 5.79 8.49
C ALA A 112 -18.65 7.17 7.93
N ASP A 113 -19.25 8.24 8.47
CA ASP A 113 -18.99 9.61 8.05
C ASP A 113 -17.65 10.18 8.59
N TRP A 114 -17.15 9.73 9.76
CA TRP A 114 -15.85 10.15 10.31
C TRP A 114 -14.69 9.23 9.87
N VAL A 115 -14.95 7.93 9.71
CA VAL A 115 -14.03 6.97 9.09
C VAL A 115 -14.02 7.13 7.55
N GLY A 116 -14.96 7.86 6.96
CA GLY A 116 -15.07 8.09 5.51
C GLY A 116 -13.90 8.78 4.81
N GLY A 117 -12.83 9.13 5.54
CA GLY A 117 -11.53 9.56 5.00
C GLY A 117 -10.35 8.62 5.31
N ILE A 118 -10.58 7.48 5.96
CA ILE A 118 -9.63 6.38 6.13
C ILE A 118 -10.22 5.24 5.29
N GLN A 119 -9.55 4.85 4.21
CA GLN A 119 -10.01 3.70 3.43
C GLN A 119 -10.14 2.50 4.39
N ASN A 120 -11.31 1.85 4.43
CA ASN A 120 -11.61 0.75 5.36
C ASN A 120 -10.69 -0.48 5.20
N TYR A 121 -9.93 -0.53 4.10
CA TYR A 121 -8.95 -1.56 3.78
C TYR A 121 -7.90 -1.02 2.82
N LEU A 122 -6.76 -1.69 2.71
CA LEU A 122 -5.72 -1.36 1.73
C LEU A 122 -6.10 -1.93 0.35
N GLU A 123 -6.31 -1.08 -0.64
CA GLU A 123 -6.60 -1.50 -2.01
C GLU A 123 -5.39 -1.37 -2.93
N GLU A 124 -4.89 -2.50 -3.43
CA GLU A 124 -3.87 -2.51 -4.49
C GLU A 124 -4.51 -2.22 -5.85
N LYS A 125 -3.86 -1.38 -6.65
CA LYS A 125 -4.29 -1.07 -8.01
C LYS A 125 -3.88 -2.18 -8.97
N LYS A 126 -4.76 -2.54 -9.91
CA LYS A 126 -4.41 -3.47 -10.99
C LYS A 126 -3.31 -2.87 -11.87
N LEU A 127 -2.36 -3.69 -12.28
CA LEU A 127 -1.37 -3.36 -13.29
C LEU A 127 -2.09 -3.14 -14.62
N GLU A 128 -2.06 -1.91 -15.11
CA GLU A 128 -2.56 -1.58 -16.43
C GLU A 128 -1.58 -2.11 -17.48
N PHE A 129 -2.13 -2.70 -18.55
CA PHE A 129 -1.27 -3.20 -19.64
C PHE A 129 -0.57 -2.05 -20.36
N SER A 130 -1.29 -0.95 -20.59
CA SER A 130 -0.79 0.28 -21.19
C SER A 130 -1.77 1.41 -20.90
N LYS A 131 -1.28 2.63 -20.69
CA LYS A 131 -2.06 3.86 -20.53
C LYS A 131 -2.59 4.43 -21.85
N THR A 132 -2.32 3.76 -22.96
CA THR A 132 -2.77 4.16 -24.30
C THR A 132 -4.28 4.03 -24.46
N ASN A 133 -4.86 5.01 -25.16
CA ASN A 133 -6.27 4.95 -25.54
C ASN A 133 -6.51 3.82 -26.57
N ALA A 134 -7.75 3.33 -26.68
CA ALA A 134 -8.14 2.28 -27.61
C ALA A 134 -7.77 2.61 -29.07
N SER A 135 -7.93 3.88 -29.49
CA SER A 135 -7.56 4.34 -30.83
C SER A 135 -6.05 4.34 -31.06
N GLU A 136 -5.27 4.83 -30.10
CA GLU A 136 -3.80 4.81 -30.16
C GLU A 136 -3.29 3.36 -30.22
N ARG A 137 -3.85 2.48 -29.39
CA ARG A 137 -3.51 1.05 -29.38
C ARG A 137 -3.84 0.38 -30.72
N ALA A 138 -5.00 0.67 -31.30
CA ALA A 138 -5.38 0.15 -32.62
C ALA A 138 -4.41 0.64 -33.72
N LEU A 139 -3.98 1.90 -33.68
CA LEU A 139 -2.98 2.44 -34.61
C LEU A 139 -1.61 1.77 -34.45
N VAL A 140 -1.14 1.58 -33.21
CA VAL A 140 0.14 0.91 -32.92
C VAL A 140 0.12 -0.55 -33.40
N ILE A 141 -0.97 -1.27 -33.12
CA ILE A 141 -1.15 -2.65 -33.60
C ILE A 141 -1.24 -2.69 -35.13
N GLY A 142 -1.99 -1.76 -35.74
CA GLY A 142 -2.15 -1.68 -37.19
C GLY A 142 -0.82 -1.40 -37.90
N LEU A 143 -0.06 -0.41 -37.44
CA LEU A 143 1.25 -0.08 -38.00
C LEU A 143 2.26 -1.21 -37.79
N GLY A 144 2.28 -1.83 -36.60
CA GLY A 144 3.09 -3.02 -36.34
C GLY A 144 2.71 -4.19 -37.24
N GLY A 145 1.42 -4.37 -37.51
CA GLY A 145 0.89 -5.42 -38.38
C GLY A 145 1.30 -5.22 -39.83
N LEU A 146 1.24 -3.98 -40.33
CA LEU A 146 1.76 -3.61 -41.65
C LEU A 146 3.26 -3.86 -41.76
N ASN A 147 4.03 -3.51 -40.73
CA ASN A 147 5.47 -3.77 -40.69
C ASN A 147 5.77 -5.29 -40.75
N LEU A 148 5.10 -6.09 -39.92
CA LEU A 148 5.25 -7.55 -39.92
C LEU A 148 4.83 -8.16 -41.27
N PHE A 149 3.74 -7.68 -41.86
CA PHE A 149 3.30 -8.10 -43.20
C PHE A 149 4.36 -7.81 -44.26
N GLY A 150 4.96 -6.61 -44.24
CA GLY A 150 6.06 -6.24 -45.13
C GLY A 150 7.25 -7.19 -45.01
N VAL A 151 7.63 -7.58 -43.78
CA VAL A 151 8.70 -8.55 -43.53
C VAL A 151 8.35 -9.94 -44.10
N VAL A 152 7.11 -10.39 -43.97
CA VAL A 152 6.67 -11.69 -44.53
C VAL A 152 6.71 -11.67 -46.06
N VAL A 153 6.16 -10.63 -46.69
CA VAL A 153 6.15 -10.48 -48.15
C VAL A 153 7.58 -10.41 -48.69
N LEU A 154 8.44 -9.59 -48.06
CA LEU A 154 9.86 -9.50 -48.43
C LEU A 154 10.56 -10.85 -48.30
N GLY A 155 10.27 -11.61 -47.24
CA GLY A 155 10.77 -12.96 -47.04
C GLY A 155 10.33 -13.95 -48.12
N ALA A 156 9.08 -13.87 -48.58
CA ALA A 156 8.58 -14.68 -49.68
C ALA A 156 9.28 -14.34 -51.00
N MET A 157 9.36 -13.05 -51.34
CA MET A 157 10.03 -12.58 -52.56
C MET A 157 11.51 -12.96 -52.61
N MET A 158 12.23 -12.92 -51.47
CA MET A 158 13.65 -13.30 -51.42
C MET A 158 13.92 -14.80 -51.59
N LYS A 159 12.96 -15.66 -51.22
CA LYS A 159 13.05 -17.11 -51.44
C LYS A 159 12.89 -17.48 -52.91
N GLU A 160 12.11 -16.70 -53.66
CA GLU A 160 11.88 -16.90 -55.10
C GLU A 160 13.04 -16.32 -55.95
N MET A 161 13.68 -15.25 -55.48
CA MET A 161 14.77 -14.55 -56.18
C MET A 161 16.16 -15.15 -55.91
N THR A 162 16.35 -16.46 -56.10
CA THR A 162 17.62 -17.16 -55.80
C THR A 162 18.77 -16.92 -56.79
N ILE A 163 18.58 -16.16 -57.87
CA ILE A 163 19.50 -16.18 -59.03
C ILE A 163 20.25 -14.86 -59.30
N ASN A 164 19.81 -13.69 -58.81
CA ASN A 164 20.47 -12.41 -59.16
C ASN A 164 21.41 -11.87 -58.08
N GLN A 165 22.72 -11.90 -58.37
CA GLN A 165 23.80 -11.38 -57.52
C GLN A 165 24.03 -9.87 -57.71
N GLY A 166 23.01 -9.06 -57.38
CA GLY A 166 23.19 -7.61 -57.23
C GLY A 166 23.62 -7.26 -55.80
N GLY A 167 24.61 -6.38 -55.62
CA GLY A 167 25.14 -6.01 -54.30
C GLY A 167 24.08 -5.50 -53.30
N TRP A 168 23.03 -4.82 -53.78
CA TRP A 168 21.90 -4.36 -52.96
C TRP A 168 21.06 -5.52 -52.38
N ILE A 169 20.83 -6.58 -53.18
CA ILE A 169 20.04 -7.74 -52.75
C ILE A 169 20.80 -8.53 -51.68
N GLN A 170 22.12 -8.63 -51.80
CA GLN A 170 22.97 -9.25 -50.78
C GLN A 170 22.95 -8.46 -49.46
N PHE A 171 22.97 -7.13 -49.53
CA PHE A 171 22.84 -6.29 -48.33
C PHE A 171 21.50 -6.50 -47.60
N VAL A 172 20.39 -6.50 -48.34
CA VAL A 172 19.05 -6.73 -47.76
C VAL A 172 18.97 -8.12 -47.12
N ARG A 173 19.50 -9.16 -47.77
CA ARG A 173 19.57 -10.52 -47.20
C ARG A 173 20.36 -10.57 -45.90
N SER A 174 21.47 -9.84 -45.80
CA SER A 174 22.30 -9.79 -44.58
C SER A 174 21.58 -9.15 -43.39
N ILE A 175 20.77 -8.09 -43.61
CA ILE A 175 20.03 -7.41 -42.54
C ILE A 175 18.65 -8.01 -42.26
N PHE A 176 18.13 -8.84 -43.17
CA PHE A 176 16.78 -9.40 -43.06
C PHE A 176 16.51 -10.16 -41.75
N PRO A 177 17.43 -11.01 -41.21
CA PRO A 177 17.22 -11.66 -39.92
C PRO A 177 17.00 -10.66 -38.77
N LEU A 178 17.72 -9.53 -38.79
CA LEU A 178 17.56 -8.48 -37.79
C LEU A 178 16.18 -7.83 -37.89
N LEU A 179 15.70 -7.59 -39.12
CA LEU A 179 14.37 -7.05 -39.38
C LEU A 179 13.26 -8.00 -38.92
N GLN A 180 13.44 -9.31 -39.12
CA GLN A 180 12.52 -10.34 -38.61
C GLN A 180 12.47 -10.36 -37.08
N VAL A 181 13.62 -10.32 -36.41
CA VAL A 181 13.68 -10.24 -34.95
C VAL A 181 13.01 -8.97 -34.44
N TYR A 182 13.24 -7.82 -35.09
CA TYR A 182 12.61 -6.56 -34.74
C TYR A 182 11.07 -6.60 -34.87
N ALA A 183 10.57 -7.03 -36.03
CA ALA A 183 9.13 -7.12 -36.28
C ALA A 183 8.44 -8.18 -35.38
N GLY A 184 9.11 -9.31 -35.13
CA GLY A 184 8.60 -10.36 -34.25
C GLY A 184 8.59 -9.94 -32.78
N SER A 185 9.67 -9.31 -32.30
CA SER A 185 9.78 -8.85 -30.90
C SER A 185 8.77 -7.77 -30.54
N PHE A 186 8.39 -6.91 -31.49
CA PHE A 186 7.32 -5.93 -31.31
C PHE A 186 5.99 -6.53 -30.85
N PHE A 187 5.68 -7.78 -31.23
CA PHE A 187 4.48 -8.50 -30.78
C PHE A 187 4.78 -9.51 -29.67
N ALA A 188 5.92 -10.19 -29.74
CA ALA A 188 6.29 -11.21 -28.76
C ALA A 188 6.46 -10.61 -27.35
N ILE A 189 7.10 -9.44 -27.22
CA ILE A 189 7.31 -8.77 -25.94
C ILE A 189 5.97 -8.41 -25.27
N PRO A 190 5.05 -7.65 -25.90
CA PRO A 190 3.76 -7.36 -25.29
C PRO A 190 2.91 -8.60 -25.01
N LEU A 191 3.02 -9.66 -25.81
CA LEU A 191 2.27 -10.91 -25.59
C LEU A 191 2.72 -11.63 -24.31
N VAL A 192 4.04 -11.80 -24.13
CA VAL A 192 4.61 -12.37 -22.90
C VAL A 192 4.25 -11.48 -21.71
N ARG A 193 4.39 -10.16 -21.85
CA ARG A 193 4.04 -9.20 -20.79
C ARG A 193 2.56 -9.28 -20.41
N TRP A 194 1.66 -9.37 -21.39
CA TRP A 194 0.23 -9.49 -21.15
C TRP A 194 -0.09 -10.71 -20.27
N PHE A 195 0.58 -11.84 -20.53
CA PHE A 195 0.44 -13.04 -19.70
C PHE A 195 0.92 -12.82 -18.26
N LEU A 196 2.10 -12.22 -18.08
CA LEU A 196 2.65 -11.90 -16.75
C LEU A 196 1.75 -10.92 -15.98
N VAL A 197 1.31 -9.83 -16.62
CA VAL A 197 0.41 -8.83 -16.03
C VAL A 197 -0.93 -9.46 -15.66
N SER A 198 -1.48 -10.33 -16.50
CA SER A 198 -2.74 -11.02 -16.20
C SER A 198 -2.61 -11.92 -14.96
N LYS A 199 -1.49 -12.65 -14.83
CA LYS A 199 -1.21 -13.46 -13.64
C LYS A 199 -1.07 -12.58 -12.40
N SER A 200 -0.27 -11.52 -12.46
CA SER A 200 -0.09 -10.59 -11.34
C SER A 200 -1.39 -9.92 -10.92
N ASN A 201 -2.23 -9.51 -11.87
CA ASN A 201 -3.55 -8.94 -11.60
C ASN A 201 -4.49 -9.93 -10.90
N ALA A 202 -4.43 -11.21 -11.26
CA ALA A 202 -5.21 -12.24 -10.57
C ALA A 202 -4.77 -12.41 -9.11
N GLU A 203 -3.47 -12.28 -8.82
CA GLU A 203 -2.92 -12.33 -7.46
C GLU A 203 -3.29 -11.07 -6.65
N ILE A 204 -3.17 -9.88 -7.26
CA ILE A 204 -3.62 -8.61 -6.67
C ILE A 204 -5.11 -8.69 -6.30
N GLU A 205 -5.94 -9.21 -7.20
CA GLU A 205 -7.37 -9.32 -6.95
C GLU A 205 -7.69 -10.31 -5.82
N LYS A 206 -6.94 -11.41 -5.69
CA LYS A 206 -7.07 -12.32 -4.54
C LYS A 206 -6.77 -11.60 -3.23
N ARG A 207 -5.68 -10.84 -3.15
CA ARG A 207 -5.32 -10.07 -1.94
C ARG A 207 -6.37 -9.02 -1.59
N ASN A 208 -6.82 -8.24 -2.57
CA ASN A 208 -7.85 -7.22 -2.34
C ASN A 208 -9.19 -7.83 -1.90
N ARG A 209 -9.59 -8.98 -2.45
CA ARG A 209 -10.80 -9.68 -2.02
C ARG A 209 -10.73 -10.08 -0.56
N LEU A 210 -9.62 -10.65 -0.11
CA LEU A 210 -9.41 -11.01 1.29
C LEU A 210 -9.50 -9.78 2.21
N ARG A 211 -8.78 -8.69 1.88
CA ARG A 211 -8.83 -7.44 2.65
C ARG A 211 -10.25 -6.86 2.73
N LYS A 212 -11.00 -6.93 1.63
CA LYS A 212 -12.40 -6.50 1.57
C LYS A 212 -13.32 -7.40 2.41
N GLU A 213 -13.08 -8.69 2.44
CA GLU A 213 -13.82 -9.63 3.30
C GLU A 213 -13.59 -9.30 4.78
N PHE A 214 -12.33 -9.05 5.19
CA PHE A 214 -12.04 -8.63 6.57
C PHE A 214 -12.69 -7.30 6.92
N ALA A 215 -12.66 -6.32 6.03
CA ALA A 215 -13.36 -5.06 6.25
C ALA A 215 -14.87 -5.26 6.46
N LYS A 216 -15.50 -6.17 5.70
CA LYS A 216 -16.93 -6.51 5.88
C LYS A 216 -17.20 -7.18 7.23
N VAL A 217 -16.30 -8.05 7.70
CA VAL A 217 -16.42 -8.67 9.03
C VAL A 217 -16.38 -7.62 10.14
N LEU A 218 -15.58 -6.57 9.98
CA LEU A 218 -15.53 -5.44 10.93
C LEU A 218 -16.77 -4.53 10.88
N GLU A 219 -17.45 -4.43 9.72
CA GLU A 219 -18.70 -3.67 9.60
C GLU A 219 -19.87 -4.35 10.32
N LEU A 220 -19.87 -5.68 10.38
CA LEU A 220 -20.89 -6.50 11.05
C LEU A 220 -20.21 -7.53 11.98
N PRO A 221 -19.60 -7.09 13.09
CA PRO A 221 -18.83 -7.95 13.96
C PRO A 221 -19.74 -8.89 14.75
N ASP A 222 -19.28 -10.14 14.90
CA ASP A 222 -19.90 -11.09 15.83
C ASP A 222 -19.76 -10.62 17.29
N ILE A 223 -20.53 -11.20 18.20
CA ILE A 223 -20.63 -10.76 19.60
C ILE A 223 -19.26 -10.80 20.31
N SER A 224 -18.46 -11.84 20.04
CA SER A 224 -17.10 -11.99 20.58
C SER A 224 -16.18 -10.88 20.09
N LEU A 225 -16.11 -10.66 18.78
CA LEU A 225 -15.29 -9.63 18.15
C LEU A 225 -15.71 -8.23 18.61
N ARG A 226 -17.01 -7.98 18.70
CA ARG A 226 -17.54 -6.71 19.19
C ARG A 226 -17.10 -6.44 20.63
N ARG A 227 -17.08 -7.46 21.49
CA ARG A 227 -16.60 -7.34 22.88
C ARG A 227 -15.11 -7.05 22.92
N LYS A 228 -14.30 -7.79 22.15
CA LYS A 228 -12.84 -7.58 22.02
C LYS A 228 -12.52 -6.14 21.57
N ILE A 229 -13.25 -5.63 20.58
CA ILE A 229 -13.10 -4.25 20.11
C ILE A 229 -13.48 -3.26 21.21
N LEU A 230 -14.58 -3.48 21.95
CA LEU A 230 -14.96 -2.60 23.06
C LEU A 230 -13.91 -2.59 24.18
N SER A 231 -13.38 -3.76 24.55
CA SER A 231 -12.27 -3.92 25.50
C SER A 231 -11.03 -3.11 25.06
N ALA A 232 -10.68 -3.15 23.76
CA ALA A 232 -9.62 -2.31 23.18
C ALA A 232 -9.90 -0.81 23.33
N ARG A 233 -11.17 -0.38 23.19
CA ARG A 233 -11.56 1.04 23.33
C ARG A 233 -11.53 1.49 24.78
N ASP A 234 -11.89 0.64 25.73
CA ASP A 234 -11.84 0.93 27.16
C ASP A 234 -10.39 1.05 27.66
N MET A 235 -9.49 0.24 27.10
CA MET A 235 -8.04 0.30 27.37
C MET A 235 -7.34 1.47 26.66
N ALA A 236 -7.96 2.08 25.65
CA ALA A 236 -7.38 3.18 24.91
C ALA A 236 -7.37 4.48 25.74
N GLN A 237 -6.18 4.90 26.19
CA GLN A 237 -5.98 6.18 26.88
C GLN A 237 -5.22 7.16 25.97
N LYS A 238 -5.86 8.26 25.59
CA LYS A 238 -5.18 9.36 24.89
C LYS A 238 -4.45 10.22 25.90
N THR A 239 -3.13 10.08 25.98
CA THR A 239 -2.29 10.96 26.81
C THR A 239 -2.01 12.25 26.04
N VAL A 240 -2.69 13.33 26.38
CA VAL A 240 -2.41 14.67 25.83
C VAL A 240 -1.16 15.20 26.52
N ILE A 241 -0.10 15.45 25.74
CA ILE A 241 1.09 16.13 26.24
C ILE A 241 0.77 17.62 26.25
N GLY A 242 0.57 18.19 27.43
CA GLY A 242 0.40 19.64 27.57
C GLY A 242 1.71 20.39 27.30
N GLN A 243 1.60 21.69 27.00
CA GLN A 243 2.75 22.59 26.79
C GLN A 243 3.69 22.64 28.00
N ASP A 244 3.22 22.23 29.18
CA ASP A 244 3.97 22.10 30.44
C ASP A 244 4.94 20.90 30.47
N ARG A 245 4.87 19.98 29.49
CA ARG A 245 5.72 18.78 29.42
C ARG A 245 6.67 18.76 28.23
N ILE A 246 6.80 19.88 27.51
CA ILE A 246 7.69 20.02 26.36
C ILE A 246 9.02 20.59 26.85
N VAL A 247 10.05 19.75 26.97
CA VAL A 247 11.39 20.17 27.45
C VAL A 247 12.20 20.86 26.36
N TYR A 248 11.97 20.50 25.10
CA TYR A 248 12.67 21.09 23.95
C TYR A 248 11.66 21.55 22.89
N SER A 249 11.73 22.82 22.49
CA SER A 249 10.87 23.41 21.46
C SER A 249 11.67 24.33 20.55
N THR A 250 11.39 24.30 19.24
CA THR A 250 12.12 25.08 18.23
C THR A 250 11.81 26.58 18.27
N GLU A 251 10.80 26.98 19.03
CA GLU A 251 10.36 28.38 19.18
C GLU A 251 11.09 29.11 20.32
N ARG A 252 11.77 28.37 21.21
CA ARG A 252 12.47 28.92 22.38
C ARG A 252 13.97 28.92 22.17
N ASP A 253 14.69 29.81 22.85
CA ASP A 253 16.15 29.89 22.79
C ASP A 253 16.78 28.69 23.53
N ILE A 254 17.96 28.25 23.09
CA ILE A 254 18.64 27.02 23.52
C ILE A 254 19.12 27.16 24.97
N ILE A 255 19.47 28.39 25.37
CA ILE A 255 19.96 28.71 26.71
C ILE A 255 18.83 28.61 27.74
N GLU A 256 17.65 29.13 27.41
CA GLU A 256 16.46 29.04 28.30
C GLU A 256 16.01 27.60 28.49
N GLN A 257 16.08 26.78 27.42
CA GLN A 257 15.71 25.35 27.47
C GLN A 257 16.64 24.53 28.38
N ASN A 258 17.93 24.84 28.43
CA ASN A 258 18.88 24.10 29.27
C ASN A 258 18.64 24.36 30.77
N VAL A 259 18.22 25.57 31.13
CA VAL A 259 17.90 25.95 32.52
C VAL A 259 16.60 25.28 32.97
N GLU A 260 15.55 25.28 32.14
CA GLU A 260 14.29 24.59 32.45
C GLU A 260 14.48 23.06 32.59
N ALA A 261 15.36 22.45 31.79
CA ALA A 261 15.69 21.03 31.89
C ALA A 261 16.39 20.67 33.22
N GLU A 262 17.35 21.49 33.67
CA GLU A 262 18.04 21.28 34.95
C GLU A 262 17.10 21.44 36.16
N ASP A 263 16.18 22.39 36.11
CA ASP A 263 15.16 22.58 37.17
C ASP A 263 14.14 21.44 37.22
N TRP A 264 13.79 20.87 36.06
CA TRP A 264 12.91 19.70 35.98
C TRP A 264 13.60 18.45 36.55
N GLU A 265 14.86 18.22 36.19
CA GLU A 265 15.71 17.15 36.72
C GLU A 265 15.84 17.23 38.26
N ARG A 266 15.98 18.45 38.79
CA ARG A 266 16.01 18.71 40.25
C ARG A 266 14.68 18.32 40.91
N ARG A 267 13.55 18.75 40.34
CA ARG A 267 12.20 18.40 40.84
C ARG A 267 11.93 16.90 40.77
N PHE A 268 12.41 16.23 39.73
CA PHE A 268 12.24 14.78 39.58
C PHE A 268 12.95 14.01 40.71
N ARG A 269 14.19 14.41 41.02
CA ARG A 269 14.97 13.83 42.13
C ARG A 269 14.37 14.13 43.50
N GLU A 270 13.72 15.28 43.68
CA GLU A 270 13.02 15.61 44.93
C GLU A 270 11.75 14.77 45.13
N ILE A 271 11.08 14.40 44.03
CA ILE A 271 9.92 13.49 44.07
C ILE A 271 10.36 12.05 44.33
N GLU A 272 11.47 11.61 43.74
CA GLU A 272 12.04 10.28 43.94
C GLU A 272 12.63 10.07 45.35
N ASN A 273 13.12 11.13 45.99
CA ASN A 273 13.69 11.09 47.35
C ASN A 273 12.70 11.39 48.48
N LYS A 274 11.39 11.52 48.21
CA LYS A 274 10.39 11.57 49.27
C LYS A 274 10.07 10.15 49.74
N PRO A 275 10.47 9.74 50.96
CA PRO A 275 9.90 8.53 51.56
C PRO A 275 8.41 8.78 51.83
N GLU A 276 7.60 7.72 51.71
CA GLU A 276 6.18 7.70 52.10
C GLU A 276 5.94 8.21 53.53
#